data_AF-A0A3R8DLT8-F1
#
_entry.id   AF-A0A3R8DLT8-F1
#
_cell.length_a   1.000
_cell.length_b   1.000
_cell.length_c   1.000
_cell.angle_alpha   90.00
_cell.angle_beta   90.00
_cell.angle_gamma   90.00
#
_symmetry.space_group_name_H-M   'P 1'
#
loop_
_entity.id
_entity.type
_entity.pdbx_description
1 polymer ?
#
loop_
_entity_poly.entity_id
_entity_poly.type
_entity_poly.pdbx_seq_one_letter_code
_entity_poly.pdbx_strand_id
1 'polypeptide(L)'
;MQMTDKVEMDIPESVGIVMLDVGGTMFKTSKSMLLRMEGSYFHALLESGLWKPDSAGDAYFLDLDPHLFRHVLTFLQTGEVSTSGFSDIECAEFEAMLEYLKLIVPKFQWDLTARAQYFTLSNYFRTIERKAAQNGKWTSVVVKQALVEGDFRIRVDSSHENHHFIIGLAPKRDASRITCCVSFYPSGEVYKQALVGTLRPIRAGDVLTIRRGPSHVEFIVNDGPRQNVELEDPSEELFPRLHTWRQGTKMTILGE
;
A
#
# COMPACT_ATOMS: atom_id res chain seq x y z
N MET A 1 5.97 6.62 22.56
CA MET A 1 6.68 7.44 21.56
C MET A 1 6.58 8.87 22.05
N GLN A 2 7.71 9.50 22.40
CA GLN A 2 7.68 10.89 22.88
C GLN A 2 7.54 11.83 21.67
N MET A 3 6.91 12.99 21.83
CA MET A 3 6.64 13.93 20.73
C MET A 3 7.93 14.41 20.03
N THR A 4 9.06 14.37 20.73
CA THR A 4 10.39 14.72 20.25
C THR A 4 10.95 13.72 19.24
N ASP A 5 10.68 12.42 19.41
CA ASP A 5 11.12 11.37 18.47
C ASP A 5 10.42 11.51 17.10
N LYS A 6 9.21 12.07 17.11
CA LYS A 6 8.43 12.37 15.89
C LYS A 6 9.05 13.56 15.14
N VAL A 7 9.55 14.56 15.86
CA VAL A 7 10.18 15.76 15.29
C VAL A 7 11.54 15.43 14.66
N GLU A 8 12.35 14.55 15.27
CA GLU A 8 13.65 14.13 14.69
C GLU A 8 13.50 13.18 13.49
N MET A 9 12.45 12.34 13.45
CA MET A 9 12.08 11.59 12.24
C MET A 9 11.46 12.47 11.14
N ASP A 10 10.95 13.65 11.52
CA ASP A 10 10.38 14.69 10.64
C ASP A 10 11.39 15.80 10.29
N ILE A 11 12.70 15.59 10.48
CA ILE A 11 13.72 16.38 9.78
C ILE A 11 14.16 15.60 8.53
N PRO A 12 13.39 15.62 7.42
CA PRO A 12 14.01 15.39 6.13
C PRO A 12 14.97 16.57 5.90
N GLU A 13 16.09 16.29 5.27
CA GLU A 13 16.92 17.32 4.65
C GLU A 13 16.01 18.40 4.03
N SER A 14 16.19 19.65 4.42
CA SER A 14 15.42 20.75 3.88
C SER A 14 15.78 20.94 2.40
N VAL A 15 15.14 20.24 1.46
CA VAL A 15 15.16 20.61 0.03
C VAL A 15 13.85 20.20 -0.66
N GLY A 16 12.92 21.14 -0.78
CA GLY A 16 11.86 21.11 -1.78
C GLY A 16 10.44 21.20 -1.24
N ILE A 17 10.08 22.31 -0.60
CA ILE A 17 8.67 22.73 -0.63
C ILE A 17 8.35 23.09 -2.08
N VAL A 18 7.24 22.58 -2.60
CA VAL A 18 6.75 22.91 -3.94
C VAL A 18 5.53 23.81 -3.78
N MET A 19 5.53 24.90 -4.54
CA MET A 19 4.37 25.78 -4.67
C MET A 19 3.59 25.39 -5.92
N LEU A 20 2.28 25.23 -5.77
CA LEU A 20 1.36 24.96 -6.87
C LEU A 20 0.33 26.09 -6.91
N ASP A 21 0.13 26.69 -8.06
CA ASP A 21 -0.98 27.60 -8.33
C ASP A 21 -2.07 26.81 -9.03
N VAL A 22 -3.17 26.52 -8.34
CA VAL A 22 -4.25 25.67 -8.85
C VAL A 22 -5.48 26.53 -9.08
N GLY A 23 -5.79 26.83 -10.35
CA GLY A 23 -6.91 27.69 -10.71
C GLY A 23 -6.86 29.08 -10.05
N GLY A 24 -5.66 29.61 -9.74
CA GLY A 24 -5.47 30.88 -9.02
C GLY A 24 -5.34 30.75 -7.50
N THR A 25 -5.43 29.53 -6.95
CA THR A 25 -5.28 29.27 -5.50
C THR A 25 -3.93 28.65 -5.19
N MET A 26 -3.21 29.25 -4.24
CA MET A 26 -1.86 28.81 -3.87
C MET A 26 -1.88 27.65 -2.87
N PHE A 27 -1.28 26.52 -3.27
CA PHE A 27 -1.01 25.37 -2.42
C PHE A 27 0.49 25.24 -2.14
N LYS A 28 0.83 24.82 -0.92
CA LYS A 28 2.21 24.49 -0.52
C LYS A 28 2.24 23.08 0.03
N THR A 29 3.15 22.26 -0.49
CA THR A 29 3.32 20.88 -0.03
C THR A 29 4.77 20.44 -0.21
N SER A 30 5.15 19.27 0.31
CA SER A 30 6.50 18.74 0.12
C SER A 30 6.65 18.06 -1.23
N LYS A 31 7.83 18.21 -1.86
CA LYS A 31 8.23 17.46 -3.06
C LYS A 31 8.08 15.96 -2.83
N SER A 32 8.46 15.46 -1.66
CA SER A 32 8.34 14.05 -1.29
C SER A 32 6.90 13.54 -1.32
N MET A 33 5.91 14.38 -1.04
CA MET A 33 4.49 14.00 -1.08
C MET A 33 3.97 13.93 -2.52
N LEU A 34 4.37 14.87 -3.37
CA LEU A 34 4.02 14.88 -4.79
C LEU A 34 4.69 13.72 -5.56
N LEU A 35 5.90 13.31 -5.15
CA LEU A 35 6.64 12.19 -5.76
C LEU A 35 6.23 10.81 -5.26
N ARG A 36 5.16 10.68 -4.45
CA ARG A 36 4.75 9.37 -3.93
C ARG A 36 4.29 8.40 -5.04
N MET A 37 3.82 8.89 -6.20
CA MET A 37 3.47 8.08 -7.39
C MET A 37 4.55 8.18 -8.41
N GLU A 38 5.33 7.14 -8.50
CA GLU A 38 6.07 6.90 -9.72
C GLU A 38 5.08 6.83 -10.90
N GLY A 39 5.38 7.57 -11.96
CA GLY A 39 4.55 7.64 -13.16
C GLY A 39 3.36 8.61 -13.11
N SER A 40 3.10 9.30 -11.99
CA SER A 40 2.09 10.39 -11.99
C SER A 40 2.56 11.62 -12.76
N TYR A 41 1.61 12.52 -13.03
CA TYR A 41 1.89 13.86 -13.54
C TYR A 41 2.95 14.58 -12.69
N PHE A 42 2.81 14.57 -11.36
CA PHE A 42 3.76 15.24 -10.47
C PHE A 42 5.17 14.65 -10.52
N HIS A 43 5.27 13.33 -10.66
CA HIS A 43 6.55 12.66 -10.85
C HIS A 43 7.23 13.12 -12.14
N ALA A 44 6.51 13.11 -13.26
CA ALA A 44 7.03 13.63 -14.51
C ALA A 44 7.40 15.13 -14.43
N LEU A 45 6.55 15.94 -13.79
CA LEU A 45 6.76 17.38 -13.62
C LEU A 45 8.05 17.68 -12.84
N LEU A 46 8.27 16.99 -11.72
CA LEU A 46 9.31 17.33 -10.75
C LEU A 46 10.63 16.56 -10.94
N GLU A 47 10.62 15.42 -11.64
CA GLU A 47 11.84 14.67 -11.96
C GLU A 47 12.41 14.99 -13.35
N SER A 48 11.59 15.39 -14.32
CA SER A 48 12.10 15.68 -15.67
C SER A 48 13.06 16.89 -15.70
N GLY A 49 12.89 17.83 -14.77
CA GLY A 49 13.62 19.12 -14.76
C GLY A 49 13.30 20.02 -15.96
N LEU A 50 12.37 19.59 -16.83
CA LEU A 50 11.97 20.29 -18.05
C LEU A 50 10.98 21.42 -17.76
N TRP A 51 10.24 21.31 -16.67
CA TRP A 51 9.24 22.28 -16.25
C TRP A 51 9.84 23.11 -15.12
N LYS A 52 9.83 24.42 -15.31
CA LYS A 52 10.20 25.38 -14.27
C LYS A 52 8.94 26.12 -13.82
N PRO A 53 8.87 26.52 -12.54
CA PRO A 53 7.77 27.34 -12.08
C PRO A 53 7.73 28.64 -12.88
N ASP A 54 6.55 29.01 -13.37
CA ASP A 54 6.35 30.09 -14.34
C ASP A 54 5.38 31.18 -13.84
N SER A 55 4.74 30.96 -12.69
CA SER A 55 3.83 31.92 -12.08
C SER A 55 4.53 32.85 -11.08
N ALA A 56 3.84 33.94 -10.72
CA ALA A 56 4.31 34.88 -9.72
C ALA A 56 4.49 34.16 -8.37
N GLY A 57 5.74 34.02 -7.93
CA GLY A 57 6.08 33.34 -6.67
C GLY A 57 6.70 31.96 -6.83
N ASP A 58 7.23 31.61 -8.01
CA ASP A 58 7.98 30.37 -8.24
C ASP A 58 7.11 29.11 -8.01
N ALA A 59 5.88 29.13 -8.54
CA ALA A 59 4.93 28.03 -8.46
C ALA A 59 4.59 27.41 -9.82
N TYR A 60 4.22 26.13 -9.81
CA TYR A 60 3.72 25.43 -10.99
C TYR A 60 2.22 25.68 -11.13
N PHE A 61 1.81 26.24 -12.27
CA PHE A 61 0.40 26.45 -12.55
C PHE A 61 -0.31 25.16 -13.00
N LEU A 62 -1.48 24.91 -12.45
CA LEU A 62 -2.38 23.81 -12.78
C LEU A 62 -3.79 24.37 -13.01
N ASP A 63 -4.30 24.18 -14.23
CA ASP A 63 -5.66 24.59 -14.59
C ASP A 63 -6.69 23.55 -14.11
N LEU A 64 -6.84 23.48 -12.78
CA LEU A 64 -7.71 22.53 -12.08
C LEU A 64 -8.55 23.27 -11.03
N ASP A 65 -9.67 22.66 -10.62
CA ASP A 65 -10.50 23.19 -9.55
C ASP A 65 -9.78 23.10 -8.19
N PRO A 66 -9.55 24.23 -7.49
CA PRO A 66 -8.85 24.22 -6.20
C PRO A 66 -9.65 23.60 -5.04
N HIS A 67 -10.98 23.62 -5.09
CA HIS A 67 -11.83 23.00 -4.07
C HIS A 67 -11.77 21.47 -4.12
N LEU A 68 -11.67 20.88 -5.31
CA LEU A 68 -11.47 19.44 -5.46
C LEU A 68 -10.00 19.05 -5.23
N PHE A 69 -9.05 19.90 -5.61
CA PHE A 69 -7.62 19.63 -5.48
C PHE A 69 -7.16 19.36 -4.03
N ARG A 70 -7.79 19.97 -3.02
CA ARG A 70 -7.47 19.65 -1.60
C ARG A 70 -7.68 18.15 -1.27
N HIS A 71 -8.60 17.48 -1.95
CA HIS A 71 -8.85 16.05 -1.79
C HIS A 71 -7.74 15.21 -2.45
N VAL A 72 -7.14 15.71 -3.53
CA VAL A 72 -5.91 15.12 -4.10
C VAL A 72 -4.78 15.17 -3.09
N LEU A 73 -4.53 16.33 -2.46
CA LEU A 73 -3.49 16.43 -1.43
C LEU A 73 -3.80 15.53 -0.24
N THR A 74 -5.05 15.49 0.22
CA THR A 74 -5.46 14.56 1.29
C THR A 74 -5.16 13.12 0.92
N PHE A 75 -5.53 12.70 -0.30
CA PHE A 75 -5.25 11.36 -0.83
C PHE A 75 -3.75 11.07 -0.89
N LEU A 76 -2.93 11.99 -1.39
CA LEU A 76 -1.47 11.84 -1.42
C LEU A 76 -0.86 11.68 -0.02
N GLN A 77 -1.48 12.28 1.00
CA GLN A 77 -1.01 12.25 2.37
C GLN A 77 -1.45 10.98 3.12
N THR A 78 -2.71 10.58 3.00
CA THR A 78 -3.33 9.51 3.81
C THR A 78 -3.44 8.18 3.06
N GLY A 79 -3.38 8.23 1.73
CA GLY A 79 -3.74 7.14 0.83
C GLY A 79 -5.25 6.98 0.66
N GLU A 80 -6.08 7.81 1.29
CA GLU A 80 -7.53 7.66 1.31
C GLU A 80 -8.20 8.74 0.48
N VAL A 81 -9.13 8.30 -0.37
CA VAL A 81 -10.05 9.18 -1.08
C VAL A 81 -11.36 9.22 -0.30
N SER A 82 -11.83 10.42 -0.01
CA SER A 82 -13.18 10.65 0.50
C SER A 82 -13.90 11.60 -0.43
N THR A 83 -14.97 11.09 -1.05
CA THR A 83 -15.96 11.83 -1.84
C THR A 83 -17.26 12.02 -1.05
N SER A 84 -17.24 11.78 0.26
CA SER A 84 -18.42 11.95 1.11
C SER A 84 -18.92 13.39 1.04
N GLY A 85 -20.17 13.55 0.62
CA GLY A 85 -20.80 14.86 0.45
C GLY A 85 -20.60 15.51 -0.92
N PHE A 86 -19.90 14.85 -1.86
CA PHE A 86 -19.85 15.30 -3.25
C PHE A 86 -21.19 15.06 -3.95
N SER A 87 -21.56 15.99 -4.82
CA SER A 87 -22.57 15.78 -5.86
C SER A 87 -22.03 14.88 -6.98
N ASP A 88 -22.93 14.36 -7.84
CA ASP A 88 -22.54 13.53 -8.98
C ASP A 88 -21.57 14.26 -9.93
N ILE A 89 -21.72 15.58 -10.07
CA ILE A 89 -20.84 16.42 -10.89
C ILE A 89 -19.46 16.51 -10.26
N GLU A 90 -19.37 16.80 -8.96
CA GLU A 90 -18.09 16.86 -8.23
C GLU A 90 -17.37 15.51 -8.24
N CYS A 91 -18.10 14.39 -8.17
CA CYS A 91 -17.53 13.06 -8.35
C CYS A 91 -16.89 12.90 -9.74
N ALA A 92 -17.60 13.25 -10.81
CA ALA A 92 -17.08 13.15 -12.17
C ALA A 92 -15.87 14.08 -12.41
N GLU A 93 -15.92 15.31 -11.89
CA GLU A 93 -14.82 16.27 -11.98
C GLU A 93 -13.59 15.81 -11.19
N PHE A 94 -13.79 15.24 -10.00
CA PHE A 94 -12.69 14.70 -9.19
C PHE A 94 -12.06 13.47 -9.84
N GLU A 95 -12.87 12.57 -10.43
CA GLU A 95 -12.37 11.43 -11.21
C GLU A 95 -11.55 11.90 -12.42
N ALA A 96 -12.05 12.87 -13.18
CA ALA A 96 -11.31 13.47 -14.30
C ALA A 96 -10.00 14.13 -13.84
N MET A 97 -9.98 14.76 -12.66
CA MET A 97 -8.78 15.33 -12.07
C MET A 97 -7.75 14.26 -11.71
N LEU A 98 -8.17 13.15 -11.09
CA LEU A 98 -7.27 12.03 -10.79
C LEU A 98 -6.71 11.42 -12.09
N GLU A 99 -7.53 11.29 -13.12
CA GLU A 99 -7.10 10.81 -14.44
C GLU A 99 -6.08 11.75 -15.11
N TYR A 100 -6.32 13.07 -15.05
CA TYR A 100 -5.39 14.08 -15.56
C TYR A 100 -4.04 13.99 -14.84
N LEU A 101 -4.08 13.93 -13.51
CA LEU A 101 -2.87 13.83 -12.67
C LEU A 101 -2.22 12.45 -12.72
N LYS A 102 -2.82 11.48 -13.42
CA LYS A 102 -2.38 10.09 -13.50
C LYS A 102 -2.21 9.48 -12.10
N LEU A 103 -3.19 9.76 -11.23
CA LEU A 103 -3.26 9.23 -9.87
C LEU A 103 -4.17 8.02 -9.82
N ILE A 104 -3.58 6.86 -9.55
CA ILE A 104 -4.30 5.60 -9.36
C ILE A 104 -4.61 5.43 -7.88
N VAL A 105 -5.88 5.26 -7.54
CA VAL A 105 -6.32 4.94 -6.18
C VAL A 105 -6.19 3.44 -5.97
N PRO A 106 -5.19 2.96 -5.21
CA PRO A 106 -4.99 1.53 -5.09
C PRO A 106 -6.09 0.89 -4.22
N LYS A 107 -6.67 -0.20 -4.71
CA LYS A 107 -7.66 -1.02 -4.00
C LYS A 107 -7.18 -1.48 -2.62
N PHE A 108 -5.88 -1.80 -2.52
CA PHE A 108 -5.26 -2.36 -1.32
C PHE A 108 -4.04 -1.56 -0.87
N GLN A 109 -4.00 -1.23 0.42
CA GLN A 109 -2.90 -0.51 1.06
C GLN A 109 -2.55 -1.11 2.43
N TRP A 110 -1.28 -1.09 2.82
CA TRP A 110 -0.86 -1.51 4.17
C TRP A 110 -1.35 -0.54 5.26
N ASP A 111 -1.83 -1.10 6.38
CA ASP A 111 -2.20 -0.38 7.60
C ASP A 111 -1.12 -0.55 8.68
N LEU A 112 -0.42 0.53 9.04
CA LEU A 112 0.64 0.55 10.05
C LEU A 112 0.29 1.32 11.32
N THR A 113 -0.97 1.71 11.52
CA THR A 113 -1.37 2.60 12.63
C THR A 113 -0.89 2.12 14.01
N ALA A 114 -0.69 0.81 14.23
CA ALA A 114 -0.15 0.24 15.47
C ALA A 114 1.34 -0.22 15.43
N ARG A 115 2.01 -0.20 14.27
CA ARG A 115 3.31 -0.89 14.04
C ARG A 115 4.36 -0.08 13.26
N ALA A 116 4.14 1.23 13.07
CA ALA A 116 5.02 2.11 12.28
C ALA A 116 6.51 2.08 12.70
N GLN A 117 6.84 1.79 13.96
CA GLN A 117 8.24 1.72 14.42
C GLN A 117 9.07 0.58 13.80
N TYR A 118 8.42 -0.42 13.18
CA TYR A 118 9.10 -1.59 12.62
C TYR A 118 9.21 -1.57 11.09
N PHE A 119 8.33 -0.81 10.43
CA PHE A 119 8.13 -0.87 8.98
C PHE A 119 8.09 0.53 8.38
N THR A 120 8.62 0.65 7.17
CA THR A 120 8.47 1.84 6.32
C THR A 120 7.57 1.50 5.15
N LEU A 121 6.76 2.48 4.73
CA LEU A 121 5.88 2.37 3.57
C LEU A 121 6.34 3.30 2.45
N SER A 122 6.24 2.81 1.22
CA SER A 122 6.55 3.55 0.00
C SER A 122 5.58 3.15 -1.12
N ASN A 123 5.63 3.83 -2.27
CA ASN A 123 4.75 3.57 -3.42
C ASN A 123 3.26 3.57 -2.99
N TYR A 124 2.82 4.69 -2.40
CA TYR A 124 1.54 4.87 -1.69
C TYR A 124 1.10 3.69 -0.85
N PHE A 125 1.88 3.37 0.17
CA PHE A 125 1.45 2.35 1.13
C PHE A 125 1.24 0.97 0.49
N ARG A 126 1.70 0.73 -0.76
CA ARG A 126 1.69 -0.59 -1.39
C ARG A 126 2.95 -1.37 -1.15
N THR A 127 4.09 -0.67 -0.99
CA THR A 127 5.37 -1.31 -0.68
C THR A 127 5.68 -1.19 0.79
N ILE A 128 5.86 -2.33 1.44
CA ILE A 128 6.26 -2.43 2.85
C ILE A 128 7.67 -2.95 2.94
N GLU A 129 8.48 -2.34 3.80
CA GLU A 129 9.81 -2.83 4.13
C GLU A 129 10.01 -2.83 5.64
N ARG A 130 10.51 -3.94 6.19
CA ARG A 130 10.85 -4.01 7.61
C ARG A 130 12.23 -3.44 7.88
N LYS A 131 12.32 -2.28 8.53
CA LYS A 131 13.59 -1.60 8.84
C LYS A 131 14.18 -1.94 10.21
N ALA A 132 13.38 -2.45 11.15
CA ALA A 132 13.86 -2.70 12.51
C ALA A 132 14.96 -3.78 12.57
N ALA A 133 16.05 -3.52 13.30
CA ALA A 133 17.13 -4.49 13.51
C ALA A 133 16.78 -5.58 14.54
N GLN A 134 15.68 -5.42 15.30
CA GLN A 134 15.21 -6.39 16.30
C GLN A 134 14.71 -7.66 15.62
N ASN A 135 15.64 -8.57 15.34
CA ASN A 135 15.39 -9.88 14.79
C ASN A 135 14.79 -10.80 15.88
N GLY A 136 13.88 -11.70 15.50
CA GLY A 136 13.29 -12.74 16.35
C GLY A 136 11.86 -12.45 16.83
N LYS A 137 11.41 -11.19 16.80
CA LYS A 137 10.04 -10.82 17.17
C LYS A 137 9.13 -10.77 15.95
N TRP A 138 8.30 -11.80 15.81
CA TRP A 138 7.23 -11.84 14.82
C TRP A 138 6.27 -10.67 14.96
N THR A 139 6.07 -9.95 13.86
CA THR A 139 5.17 -8.80 13.79
C THR A 139 4.21 -9.01 12.63
N SER A 140 2.92 -8.82 12.90
CA SER A 140 1.88 -8.88 11.88
C SER A 140 1.48 -7.48 11.44
N VAL A 141 1.23 -7.34 10.14
CA VAL A 141 0.70 -6.14 9.49
C VAL A 141 -0.44 -6.58 8.57
N VAL A 142 -1.50 -5.79 8.51
CA VAL A 142 -2.67 -6.04 7.66
C VAL A 142 -2.79 -4.97 6.59
N VAL A 143 -3.52 -5.31 5.54
CA VAL A 143 -4.04 -4.35 4.57
C VAL A 143 -5.28 -3.66 5.16
N LYS A 144 -5.51 -2.40 4.80
CA LYS A 144 -6.63 -1.57 5.32
C LYS A 144 -7.99 -2.16 4.94
N GLN A 145 -8.10 -2.66 3.71
CA GLN A 145 -9.33 -3.18 3.09
C GLN A 145 -9.41 -4.71 3.19
N ALA A 146 -10.62 -5.23 3.37
CA ALA A 146 -10.90 -6.65 3.30
C ALA A 146 -10.86 -7.16 1.86
N LEU A 147 -10.49 -8.43 1.70
CA LEU A 147 -10.61 -9.16 0.44
C LEU A 147 -11.96 -9.90 0.43
N VAL A 148 -12.96 -9.30 -0.21
CA VAL A 148 -14.34 -9.85 -0.29
C VAL A 148 -14.51 -10.78 -1.50
N GLU A 149 -14.20 -10.30 -2.70
CA GLU A 149 -14.18 -11.09 -3.93
C GLU A 149 -13.06 -10.59 -4.86
N GLY A 150 -12.44 -11.53 -5.57
CA GLY A 150 -11.38 -11.27 -6.53
C GLY A 150 -9.97 -11.49 -5.97
N ASP A 151 -9.00 -10.79 -6.56
CA ASP A 151 -7.59 -11.10 -6.38
C ASP A 151 -6.87 -10.06 -5.51
N PHE A 152 -6.07 -10.55 -4.57
CA PHE A 152 -5.00 -9.81 -3.92
C PHE A 152 -3.66 -10.35 -4.42
N ARG A 153 -2.83 -9.49 -4.99
CA ARG A 153 -1.53 -9.88 -5.56
C ARG A 153 -0.41 -9.18 -4.81
N ILE A 154 0.62 -9.91 -4.45
CA ILE A 154 1.78 -9.37 -3.73
C ILE A 154 3.07 -9.95 -4.28
N ARG A 155 4.02 -9.09 -4.64
CA ARG A 155 5.37 -9.47 -5.07
C ARG A 155 6.31 -9.48 -3.88
N VAL A 156 7.17 -10.50 -3.81
CA VAL A 156 8.30 -10.51 -2.88
C VAL A 156 9.46 -9.75 -3.51
N ASP A 157 9.75 -8.53 -3.07
CA ASP A 157 10.80 -7.70 -3.68
C ASP A 157 12.19 -8.10 -3.18
N SER A 158 12.32 -8.27 -1.87
CA SER A 158 13.53 -8.78 -1.24
C SER A 158 13.19 -9.68 -0.07
N SER A 159 13.75 -10.89 -0.13
CA SER A 159 13.79 -11.83 0.97
C SER A 159 15.22 -12.31 1.14
N HIS A 160 15.60 -12.59 2.39
CA HIS A 160 16.84 -13.29 2.64
C HIS A 160 16.65 -14.81 2.43
N GLU A 161 17.75 -15.53 2.20
CA GLU A 161 17.79 -16.97 1.88
C GLU A 161 16.98 -17.85 2.86
N ASN A 162 17.02 -17.53 4.16
CA ASN A 162 16.13 -18.12 5.16
C ASN A 162 14.86 -17.26 5.23
N HIS A 163 13.82 -17.71 4.51
CA HIS A 163 12.55 -17.02 4.40
C HIS A 163 11.85 -16.96 5.78
N HIS A 164 11.61 -15.76 6.27
CA HIS A 164 11.07 -15.52 7.61
C HIS A 164 9.84 -14.61 7.57
N PHE A 165 8.93 -14.96 6.66
CA PHE A 165 7.64 -14.30 6.51
C PHE A 165 6.52 -15.33 6.30
N ILE A 166 5.28 -14.94 6.52
CA ILE A 166 4.06 -15.70 6.22
C ILE A 166 3.07 -14.69 5.63
N ILE A 167 2.48 -15.03 4.48
CA ILE A 167 1.47 -14.20 3.82
C ILE A 167 0.14 -14.93 3.94
N GLY A 168 -0.97 -14.22 4.13
CA GLY A 168 -2.25 -14.89 4.23
C GLY A 168 -3.42 -13.94 4.40
N LEU A 169 -4.52 -14.51 4.86
CA LEU A 169 -5.74 -13.81 5.23
C LEU A 169 -6.02 -14.00 6.71
N ALA A 170 -6.51 -12.96 7.38
CA ALA A 170 -6.97 -13.04 8.76
C ALA A 170 -8.13 -12.09 9.04
N PRO A 171 -8.97 -12.40 10.04
CA PRO A 171 -9.87 -11.41 10.63
C PRO A 171 -9.05 -10.24 11.20
N LYS A 172 -9.53 -9.00 11.02
CA LYS A 172 -8.76 -7.79 11.41
C LYS A 172 -8.32 -7.80 12.88
N ARG A 173 -9.17 -8.30 13.78
CA ARG A 173 -8.91 -8.37 15.23
C ARG A 173 -7.91 -9.46 15.62
N ASP A 174 -7.83 -10.52 14.84
CA ASP A 174 -7.01 -11.71 15.11
C ASP A 174 -5.79 -11.80 14.18
N ALA A 175 -5.43 -10.71 13.51
CA ALA A 175 -4.35 -10.68 12.54
C ALA A 175 -2.97 -11.09 13.10
N SER A 176 -2.76 -11.10 14.42
CA SER A 176 -1.55 -11.61 15.07
C SER A 176 -1.61 -13.11 15.40
N ARG A 177 -2.80 -13.74 15.41
CA ARG A 177 -3.02 -15.15 15.77
C ARG A 177 -3.02 -16.03 14.53
N ILE A 178 -1.88 -16.66 14.26
CA ILE A 178 -1.68 -17.53 13.07
C ILE A 178 -2.77 -18.62 12.96
N THR A 179 -3.30 -19.11 14.08
CA THR A 179 -4.36 -20.14 14.11
C THR A 179 -5.68 -19.69 13.46
N CYS A 180 -5.94 -18.38 13.43
CA CYS A 180 -7.14 -17.78 12.83
C CYS A 180 -6.91 -17.38 11.36
N CYS A 181 -5.79 -17.80 10.78
CA CYS A 181 -5.36 -17.32 9.48
C CYS A 181 -5.34 -18.46 8.46
N VAL A 182 -5.73 -18.15 7.23
CA VAL A 182 -5.35 -18.96 6.07
C VAL A 182 -3.99 -18.46 5.60
N SER A 183 -2.97 -19.31 5.68
CA SER A 183 -1.56 -18.88 5.60
C SER A 183 -0.79 -19.63 4.51
N PHE A 184 -0.01 -18.90 3.73
CA PHE A 184 1.01 -19.40 2.83
C PHE A 184 2.39 -19.16 3.43
N TYR A 185 3.16 -20.24 3.55
CA TYR A 185 4.54 -20.23 3.99
C TYR A 185 5.47 -20.15 2.78
N PRO A 186 6.64 -19.52 2.92
CA PRO A 186 7.53 -19.28 1.80
C PRO A 186 8.14 -20.55 1.20
N SER A 187 8.19 -21.64 1.96
CA SER A 187 8.55 -22.98 1.51
C SER A 187 7.46 -23.65 0.66
N GLY A 188 6.28 -23.03 0.52
CA GLY A 188 5.20 -23.46 -0.36
C GLY A 188 3.99 -24.05 0.36
N GLU A 189 4.07 -24.29 1.66
CA GLU A 189 2.98 -24.89 2.43
C GLU A 189 1.82 -23.91 2.64
N VAL A 190 0.60 -24.42 2.50
CA VAL A 190 -0.64 -23.70 2.78
C VAL A 190 -1.31 -24.32 4.00
N TYR A 191 -1.63 -23.50 5.00
CA TYR A 191 -2.23 -23.90 6.26
C TYR A 191 -3.56 -23.21 6.52
N LYS A 192 -4.50 -23.95 7.12
CA LYS A 192 -5.67 -23.45 7.84
C LYS A 192 -5.89 -24.38 9.02
N GLN A 193 -5.41 -23.98 10.20
CA GLN A 193 -5.27 -24.83 11.42
C GLN A 193 -4.36 -26.07 11.26
N ALA A 194 -4.44 -26.79 10.13
CA ALA A 194 -3.58 -27.87 9.70
C ALA A 194 -3.04 -27.62 8.27
N LEU A 195 -2.09 -28.43 7.83
CA LEU A 195 -1.57 -28.39 6.46
C LEU A 195 -2.69 -28.77 5.48
N VAL A 196 -2.98 -27.89 4.53
CA VAL A 196 -4.01 -28.09 3.51
C VAL A 196 -3.38 -28.63 2.21
N GLY A 197 -2.18 -28.16 1.88
CA GLY A 197 -1.45 -28.60 0.70
C GLY A 197 -0.18 -27.79 0.49
N THR A 198 0.46 -28.00 -0.65
CA THR A 198 1.77 -27.42 -0.96
C THR A 198 1.84 -26.93 -2.39
N LEU A 199 2.46 -25.78 -2.58
CA LEU A 199 2.84 -25.19 -3.86
C LEU A 199 4.37 -25.15 -3.96
N ARG A 200 4.89 -24.59 -5.07
CA ARG A 200 6.32 -24.29 -5.14
C ARG A 200 6.72 -23.26 -4.06
N PRO A 201 7.97 -23.32 -3.55
CA PRO A 201 8.52 -22.23 -2.77
C PRO A 201 8.49 -20.90 -3.53
N ILE A 202 8.27 -19.81 -2.80
CA ILE A 202 8.28 -18.45 -3.34
C ILE A 202 9.66 -17.81 -3.13
N ARG A 203 10.16 -17.07 -4.11
CA ARG A 203 11.46 -16.38 -4.04
C ARG A 203 11.31 -14.89 -4.33
N ALA A 204 12.37 -14.12 -4.12
CA ALA A 204 12.42 -12.74 -4.57
C ALA A 204 12.13 -12.67 -6.09
N GLY A 205 11.25 -11.74 -6.47
CA GLY A 205 10.73 -11.57 -7.82
C GLY A 205 9.41 -12.31 -8.08
N ASP A 206 9.10 -13.38 -7.34
CA ASP A 206 7.85 -14.12 -7.50
C ASP A 206 6.65 -13.32 -6.93
N VAL A 207 5.47 -13.61 -7.48
CA VAL A 207 4.19 -13.04 -7.07
C VAL A 207 3.34 -14.13 -6.42
N LEU A 208 2.77 -13.83 -5.25
CA LEU A 208 1.69 -14.61 -4.67
C LEU A 208 0.35 -13.94 -5.00
N THR A 209 -0.56 -14.70 -5.59
CA THR A 209 -1.95 -14.31 -5.76
C THR A 209 -2.79 -15.06 -4.74
N ILE A 210 -3.55 -14.32 -3.95
CA ILE A 210 -4.61 -14.84 -3.07
C ILE A 210 -5.93 -14.44 -3.71
N ARG A 211 -6.69 -15.43 -4.16
CA ARG A 211 -8.01 -15.22 -4.77
C ARG A 211 -9.11 -15.60 -3.78
N ARG A 212 -10.05 -14.70 -3.57
CA ARG A 212 -11.23 -14.95 -2.74
C ARG A 212 -12.42 -15.28 -3.63
N GLY A 213 -12.91 -16.51 -3.51
CA GLY A 213 -14.21 -16.93 -4.04
C GLY A 213 -15.29 -16.87 -2.95
N PRO A 214 -16.54 -17.24 -3.25
CA PRO A 214 -17.65 -17.14 -2.30
C PRO A 214 -17.41 -17.92 -0.99
N SER A 215 -17.03 -19.19 -1.07
CA SER A 215 -16.82 -20.07 0.09
C SER A 215 -15.38 -20.52 0.30
N HIS A 216 -14.45 -20.02 -0.50
CA HIS A 216 -13.08 -20.54 -0.53
C HIS A 216 -12.03 -19.46 -0.83
N VAL A 217 -10.77 -19.83 -0.60
CA VAL A 217 -9.59 -19.02 -0.90
C VAL A 217 -8.60 -19.87 -1.70
N GLU A 218 -8.03 -19.31 -2.75
CA GLU A 218 -7.01 -19.95 -3.56
C GLU A 218 -5.67 -19.24 -3.41
N PHE A 219 -4.59 -20.01 -3.27
CA PHE A 219 -3.22 -19.50 -3.37
C PHE A 219 -2.61 -19.94 -4.69
N ILE A 220 -1.95 -19.01 -5.38
CA ILE A 220 -1.29 -19.23 -6.66
C ILE A 220 0.06 -18.52 -6.63
N VAL A 221 1.15 -19.24 -6.88
CA VAL A 221 2.48 -18.64 -7.04
C VAL A 221 2.74 -18.42 -8.52
N ASN A 222 2.93 -17.16 -8.92
CA ASN A 222 2.97 -16.68 -10.30
C ASN A 222 1.69 -17.14 -11.04
N ASP A 223 1.85 -17.88 -12.14
CA ASP A 223 0.75 -18.47 -12.92
C ASP A 223 0.72 -20.01 -12.79
N GLY A 224 1.17 -20.50 -11.62
CA GLY A 224 1.29 -21.93 -11.33
C GLY A 224 -0.02 -22.62 -10.93
N PRO A 225 0.07 -23.85 -10.38
CA PRO A 225 -1.10 -24.54 -9.85
C PRO A 225 -1.71 -23.76 -8.67
N ARG A 226 -3.01 -23.93 -8.48
CA ARG A 226 -3.77 -23.35 -7.36
C ARG A 226 -3.90 -24.32 -6.21
N GLN A 227 -3.76 -23.82 -4.99
CA GLN A 227 -4.11 -24.54 -3.77
C GLN A 227 -5.38 -23.92 -3.18
N ASN A 228 -6.47 -24.69 -3.16
CA ASN A 228 -7.73 -24.28 -2.58
C ASN A 228 -7.75 -24.52 -1.06
N VAL A 229 -8.40 -23.62 -0.33
CA VAL A 229 -8.73 -23.70 1.09
C VAL A 229 -10.20 -23.31 1.27
N GLU A 230 -11.03 -24.27 1.72
CA GLU A 230 -12.42 -24.00 2.06
C GLU A 230 -12.53 -23.17 3.34
N LEU A 231 -13.47 -22.21 3.35
CA LEU A 231 -13.77 -21.42 4.54
C LEU A 231 -14.89 -22.05 5.36
N GLU A 232 -14.80 -21.89 6.68
CA GLU A 232 -15.85 -22.34 7.59
C GLU A 232 -17.01 -21.33 7.62
N ASP A 233 -16.68 -20.04 7.64
CA ASP A 233 -17.63 -18.94 7.54
C ASP A 233 -17.34 -18.12 6.27
N PRO A 234 -18.11 -18.32 5.20
CA PRO A 234 -18.00 -17.52 3.98
C PRO A 234 -18.24 -16.02 4.18
N SER A 235 -18.94 -15.63 5.25
CA SER A 235 -19.28 -14.23 5.54
C SER A 235 -18.20 -13.50 6.34
N GLU A 236 -17.18 -14.22 6.83
CA GLU A 236 -16.10 -13.63 7.61
C GLU A 236 -15.29 -12.63 6.77
N GLU A 237 -15.10 -11.44 7.34
CA GLU A 237 -14.32 -10.38 6.70
C GLU A 237 -12.82 -10.64 6.90
N LEU A 238 -12.15 -11.00 5.80
CA LEU A 238 -10.76 -11.42 5.80
C LEU A 238 -9.85 -10.37 5.16
N PHE A 239 -8.77 -10.02 5.85
CA PHE A 239 -7.82 -9.01 5.43
C PHE A 239 -6.50 -9.66 5.03
N PRO A 240 -5.92 -9.29 3.87
CA PRO A 240 -4.55 -9.66 3.55
C PRO A 240 -3.58 -9.22 4.63
N ARG A 241 -2.65 -10.10 4.98
CA ARG A 241 -1.67 -9.89 6.04
C ARG A 241 -0.28 -10.37 5.66
N LEU A 242 0.70 -9.70 6.26
CA LEU A 242 2.10 -10.09 6.30
C LEU A 242 2.52 -10.29 7.75
N HIS A 243 3.04 -11.47 8.05
CA HIS A 243 3.69 -11.76 9.32
C HIS A 243 5.17 -11.96 9.07
N THR A 244 6.04 -11.16 9.69
CA THR A 244 7.49 -11.26 9.49
C THR A 244 8.25 -10.75 10.71
N TRP A 245 9.49 -11.20 10.88
CA TRP A 245 10.39 -10.68 11.92
C TRP A 245 11.75 -10.24 11.39
N ARG A 246 12.06 -10.48 10.11
CA ARG A 246 13.41 -10.25 9.59
C ARG A 246 13.54 -8.89 8.93
N GLN A 247 14.55 -8.14 9.34
CA GLN A 247 14.95 -6.89 8.69
C GLN A 247 15.17 -7.09 7.18
N GLY A 248 14.85 -6.09 6.37
CA GLY A 248 15.03 -6.13 4.91
C GLY A 248 13.99 -6.96 4.15
N THR A 249 13.01 -7.57 4.84
CA THR A 249 11.84 -8.15 4.17
C THR A 249 11.08 -7.02 3.49
N LYS A 250 10.98 -7.07 2.16
CA LYS A 250 10.31 -6.06 1.33
C LYS A 250 9.32 -6.71 0.37
N MET A 251 8.12 -6.16 0.30
CA MET A 251 7.05 -6.65 -0.57
C MET A 251 6.20 -5.51 -1.12
N THR A 252 5.71 -5.68 -2.35
CA THR A 252 4.83 -4.71 -3.02
C THR A 252 3.50 -5.37 -3.36
N ILE A 253 2.40 -4.76 -2.92
CA ILE A 253 1.05 -5.09 -3.38
C ILE A 253 0.93 -4.66 -4.85
N LEU A 254 0.44 -5.56 -5.69
CA LEU A 254 0.23 -5.34 -7.13
C LEU A 254 -1.25 -5.20 -7.44
N GLY A 255 -1.54 -4.47 -8.52
CA GLY A 255 -2.90 -4.20 -8.99
C GLY A 255 -3.29 -2.74 -8.80
N GLU A 256 -4.37 -2.39 -9.49
CA GLU A 256 -5.11 -1.15 -9.35
C GLU A 256 -6.25 -1.35 -8.35
#